data_AF-A0A0U3NZN6-F1
#
_entry.id   AF-A0A0U3NZN6-F1
#
_cell.length_a   1.000
_cell.length_b   1.000
_cell.length_c   1.000
_cell.angle_alpha   90.00
_cell.angle_beta   90.00
_cell.angle_gamma   90.00
#
_symmetry.space_group_name_H-M   'P 1'
#
loop_
_entity.id
_entity.type
_entity.pdbx_description
1 polymer ?
#
loop_
_entity_poly.entity_id
_entity_poly.type
_entity_poly.pdbx_seq_one_letter_code
_entity_poly.pdbx_strand_id
1 'polypeptide(L)'
;MLVSILFGLFTLLLFYAAYFLWSGKATVFITESQSEKARFAQKFFSFIGSLLAINGFATAILVFYRPLWLAFSVLGVISFCMLIFIFGLNRLMP
;
A
#
# COMPACT_ATOMS: atom_id res chain seq x y z
N MET A 1 -24.25 8.84 -0.52
CA MET A 1 -23.22 9.88 -0.28
C MET A 1 -22.13 9.39 0.66
N LEU A 2 -22.48 8.89 1.86
CA LEU A 2 -21.52 8.39 2.85
C LEU A 2 -20.51 7.37 2.30
N VAL A 3 -20.95 6.41 1.48
CA VAL A 3 -20.09 5.40 0.85
C VAL A 3 -19.05 6.01 -0.11
N SER A 4 -19.42 7.03 -0.90
CA SER A 4 -18.46 7.71 -1.79
C SER A 4 -17.43 8.52 -1.00
N ILE A 5 -17.83 9.12 0.14
CA ILE A 5 -16.92 9.83 1.03
C ILE A 5 -15.91 8.84 1.65
N LEU A 6 -16.39 7.68 2.10
CA LEU A 6 -15.54 6.58 2.60
C LEU A 6 -14.53 6.13 1.55
N PHE A 7 -14.95 5.88 0.30
CA PHE A 7 -14.03 5.52 -0.77
C PHE A 7 -13.04 6.64 -1.10
N GLY A 8 -13.47 7.91 -1.01
CA GLY A 8 -12.59 9.06 -1.18
C GLY A 8 -11.50 9.12 -0.10
N LEU A 9 -11.88 8.97 1.18
CA LEU A 9 -10.93 8.91 2.30
C LEU A 9 -10.00 7.71 2.17
N PHE A 10 -10.53 6.56 1.78
CA PHE A 10 -9.74 5.35 1.57
C PHE A 10 -8.75 5.49 0.42
N THR A 11 -9.15 6.13 -0.68
CA THR A 11 -8.27 6.49 -1.79
C THR A 11 -7.12 7.38 -1.32
N LEU A 12 -7.41 8.42 -0.53
CA LEU A 12 -6.39 9.31 0.02
C LEU A 12 -5.42 8.55 0.94
N LEU A 13 -5.92 7.66 1.79
CA LEU A 13 -5.11 6.81 2.65
C LEU A 13 -4.17 5.90 1.84
N LEU A 14 -4.67 5.28 0.76
CA LEU A 14 -3.86 4.43 -0.11
C LEU A 14 -2.76 5.20 -0.82
N PHE A 15 -3.06 6.39 -1.36
CA PHE A 15 -2.05 7.24 -1.98
C PHE A 15 -1.03 7.76 -0.97
N TYR A 16 -1.46 8.11 0.24
CA TYR A 16 -0.56 8.53 1.30
C TYR A 16 0.36 7.38 1.74
N ALA A 17 -0.17 6.16 1.88
CA ALA A 17 0.62 4.97 2.18
C ALA A 17 1.62 4.66 1.06
N ALA A 18 1.20 4.73 -0.21
CA ALA A 18 2.07 4.56 -1.36
C ALA A 18 3.20 5.59 -1.37
N TYR A 19 2.88 6.87 -1.15
CA TYR A 19 3.86 7.94 -1.04
C TYR A 19 4.82 7.71 0.12
N PHE A 20 4.33 7.31 1.29
CA PHE A 20 5.15 7.01 2.45
C PHE A 20 6.17 5.89 2.14
N LEU A 21 5.73 4.81 1.48
CA LEU A 21 6.59 3.70 1.07
C LEU A 21 7.61 4.11 -0.01
N TRP A 22 7.22 4.93 -0.98
CA TRP A 22 8.14 5.46 -2.00
C TRP A 22 9.17 6.43 -1.44
N SER A 23 8.78 7.28 -0.48
CA SER A 23 9.65 8.32 0.09
C SER A 23 10.85 7.77 0.86
N GLY A 24 10.94 6.46 1.07
CA GLY A 24 12.01 5.86 1.88
C GLY A 24 11.92 6.21 3.36
N LYS A 25 10.82 6.83 3.81
CA LYS A 25 10.56 6.95 5.25
C LYS A 25 10.32 5.59 5.90
N ALA A 26 9.89 4.60 5.12
CA ALA A 26 9.78 3.22 5.58
C ALA A 26 11.15 2.57 5.90
N THR A 27 12.26 3.06 5.34
CA THR A 27 13.61 2.58 5.70
C THR A 27 13.99 2.90 7.14
N VAL A 28 13.30 3.84 7.81
CA VAL A 28 13.46 4.09 9.26
C VAL A 28 13.12 2.85 10.09
N PHE A 29 12.26 1.97 9.58
CA PHE A 29 11.92 0.70 10.24
C PHE A 29 13.02 -0.37 10.11
N ILE A 30 14.09 -0.11 9.36
CA ILE A 30 15.19 -1.07 9.16
C ILE A 30 16.37 -0.61 10.01
N THR A 31 16.58 -1.30 11.12
CA THR A 31 17.61 -1.00 12.11
C THR A 31 18.99 -1.54 11.74
N GLU A 32 19.11 -2.41 10.72
CA GLU A 32 20.38 -3.02 10.35
C GLU A 32 21.25 -2.12 9.46
N SER A 33 22.53 -1.98 9.83
CA SER A 33 23.58 -1.22 9.13
C SER A 33 24.05 -1.86 7.81
N GLN A 34 23.46 -2.98 7.38
CA GLN A 34 23.83 -3.64 6.13
C GLN A 34 23.15 -2.99 4.93
N SER A 35 23.95 -2.24 4.16
CA SER A 35 23.48 -1.46 3.00
C SER A 35 22.72 -2.30 1.95
N GLU A 36 23.03 -3.59 1.80
CA GLU A 36 22.34 -4.49 0.87
C GLU A 36 20.91 -4.83 1.31
N LYS A 37 20.68 -5.15 2.59
CA LYS A 37 19.34 -5.45 3.11
C LYS A 37 18.45 -4.20 3.08
N ALA A 38 19.00 -3.05 3.43
CA ALA A 38 18.30 -1.77 3.33
C ALA A 38 17.88 -1.46 1.88
N ARG A 39 18.77 -1.71 0.90
CA ARG A 39 18.47 -1.51 -0.52
C ARG A 39 17.41 -2.50 -1.04
N PHE A 40 17.47 -3.75 -0.60
CA PHE A 40 16.47 -4.76 -0.96
C PHE A 40 15.10 -4.41 -0.39
N ALA A 41 15.04 -4.04 0.88
CA ALA A 41 13.81 -3.64 1.54
C ALA A 41 13.22 -2.34 0.95
N GLN A 42 14.05 -1.36 0.58
CA GLN A 42 13.57 -0.16 -0.11
C GLN A 42 12.94 -0.50 -1.48
N LYS A 43 13.54 -1.43 -2.23
CA LYS A 43 12.91 -1.95 -3.47
C LYS A 43 11.59 -2.65 -3.17
N PHE A 44 11.52 -3.46 -2.12
CA PHE A 44 10.30 -4.14 -1.70
C PHE A 44 9.20 -3.15 -1.30
N PHE A 45 9.52 -2.16 -0.46
CA PHE A 45 8.60 -1.09 -0.08
C PHE A 45 8.14 -0.29 -1.28
N SER A 46 9.04 0.06 -2.20
CA SER A 46 8.67 0.75 -3.44
C SER A 46 7.74 -0.08 -4.32
N PHE A 47 7.93 -1.40 -4.38
CA PHE A 47 7.06 -2.30 -5.13
C PHE A 47 5.65 -2.37 -4.52
N ILE A 48 5.56 -2.53 -3.20
CA ILE A 48 4.28 -2.51 -2.48
C ILE A 48 3.61 -1.14 -2.60
N GLY A 49 4.37 -0.05 -2.51
CA GLY A 49 3.89 1.32 -2.72
C GLY A 49 3.25 1.49 -4.10
N SER A 50 3.89 0.98 -5.16
CA SER A 50 3.32 0.99 -6.51
C SER A 50 2.01 0.21 -6.61
N LEU A 51 1.92 -0.97 -5.98
CA LEU A 51 0.69 -1.76 -5.93
C LEU A 51 -0.43 -1.02 -5.18
N LEU A 52 -0.12 -0.36 -4.07
CA LEU A 52 -1.09 0.45 -3.32
C LEU A 52 -1.54 1.68 -4.12
N ALA A 53 -0.66 2.33 -4.87
CA ALA A 53 -1.03 3.45 -5.74
C ALA A 53 -2.00 3.02 -6.85
N ILE A 54 -1.74 1.88 -7.50
CA ILE A 54 -2.65 1.30 -8.51
C ILE A 54 -4.02 1.01 -7.89
N ASN A 55 -4.05 0.44 -6.69
CA ASN A 55 -5.31 0.23 -5.95
C ASN A 55 -5.97 1.55 -5.54
N GLY A 56 -5.20 2.59 -5.23
CA GLY A 56 -5.70 3.94 -5.01
C GLY A 56 -6.46 4.47 -6.21
N PHE A 57 -5.92 4.32 -7.43
CA PHE A 57 -6.62 4.68 -8.66
C PHE A 57 -7.91 3.87 -8.86
N ALA A 58 -7.86 2.55 -8.63
CA ALA A 58 -9.06 1.71 -8.70
C ALA A 58 -10.14 2.13 -7.69
N THR A 59 -9.72 2.54 -6.48
CA THR A 59 -10.61 3.07 -5.44
C THR A 59 -11.15 4.45 -5.80
N ALA A 60 -10.37 5.29 -6.48
CA ALA A 60 -10.85 6.59 -6.97
C ALA A 60 -12.01 6.40 -7.98
N ILE A 61 -11.92 5.38 -8.84
CA ILE A 61 -13.00 5.02 -9.77
C ILE A 61 -14.25 4.57 -8.98
N LEU A 62 -14.07 3.88 -7.84
CA LEU A 62 -15.18 3.46 -6.96
C LEU A 62 -15.99 4.61 -6.35
N VAL A 63 -15.40 5.81 -6.26
CA VAL A 63 -16.11 7.01 -5.78
C VAL A 63 -17.29 7.36 -6.68
N PHE A 64 -17.11 7.20 -7.99
CA PHE A 64 -18.08 7.55 -9.03
C PHE A 64 -18.92 6.35 -9.48
N TYR A 65 -18.30 5.22 -9.72
CA TYR A 65 -18.95 3.97 -10.09
C TYR A 65 -18.95 3.04 -8.90
N ARG A 66 -20.11 2.56 -8.44
CA ARG A 66 -20.22 1.68 -7.25
C ARG A 66 -20.48 0.20 -7.57
N PRO A 67 -19.76 -0.46 -8.51
CA PRO A 67 -19.89 -1.90 -8.66
C PRO A 67 -19.34 -2.57 -7.40
N LEU A 68 -20.25 -3.20 -6.64
CA LEU A 68 -19.93 -3.97 -5.42
C LEU A 68 -18.78 -4.97 -5.65
N TRP A 69 -18.76 -5.62 -6.81
CA TRP A 69 -17.72 -6.57 -7.19
C TRP A 69 -16.33 -5.94 -7.23
N LEU A 70 -16.20 -4.74 -7.82
CA LEU A 70 -14.93 -4.04 -7.90
C LEU A 70 -14.46 -3.60 -6.51
N ALA A 71 -15.38 -3.22 -5.62
CA ALA A 71 -15.05 -2.89 -4.23
C ALA A 71 -14.50 -4.10 -3.47
N PHE A 72 -15.11 -5.29 -3.63
CA PHE A 72 -14.59 -6.52 -3.02
C PHE A 72 -13.23 -6.93 -3.61
N SER A 73 -13.05 -6.81 -4.92
CA SER A 73 -11.75 -7.09 -5.56
C SER A 73 -10.66 -6.15 -5.05
N VAL A 74 -10.93 -4.85 -4.97
CA VAL A 74 -9.98 -3.85 -4.45
C VAL A 74 -9.62 -4.14 -3.00
N LEU A 75 -10.61 -4.42 -2.15
CA LEU A 75 -10.36 -4.79 -0.75
C LEU A 75 -9.53 -6.06 -0.62
N GLY A 76 -9.82 -7.09 -1.42
CA GLY A 76 -9.05 -8.33 -1.45
C GLY A 76 -7.59 -8.10 -1.83
N VAL A 77 -7.35 -7.30 -2.89
CA VAL A 77 -5.99 -6.98 -3.35
C VAL A 77 -5.23 -6.16 -2.30
N ILE A 78 -5.86 -5.17 -1.68
CA ILE A 78 -5.22 -4.37 -0.62
C ILE A 78 -4.88 -5.25 0.59
N SER A 79 -5.80 -6.12 1.00
CA SER A 79 -5.56 -7.04 2.11
C SER A 79 -4.38 -7.97 1.81
N PHE A 80 -4.30 -8.47 0.58
CA PHE A 80 -3.17 -9.29 0.13
C PHE A 80 -1.85 -8.50 0.09
N CYS A 81 -1.86 -7.26 -0.38
CA CYS A 81 -0.69 -6.37 -0.35
C CYS A 81 -0.21 -6.14 1.09
N MET A 82 -1.13 -5.93 2.03
CA MET A 82 -0.81 -5.74 3.45
C MET A 82 -0.24 -7.01 4.07
N LEU A 83 -0.77 -8.20 3.75
CA LEU A 83 -0.20 -9.47 4.21
C LEU A 83 1.23 -9.67 3.69
N ILE A 84 1.47 -9.42 2.41
CA ILE A 84 2.83 -9.48 1.83
C ILE A 84 3.73 -8.47 2.54
N PHE A 85 3.25 -7.24 2.76
CA PHE A 85 4.02 -6.20 3.44
C PHE A 85 4.42 -6.60 4.86
N ILE A 86 3.48 -7.13 5.66
CA ILE A 86 3.73 -7.59 7.03
C ILE A 86 4.71 -8.77 7.03
N PHE A 87 4.52 -9.75 6.15
CA PHE A 87 5.44 -10.89 6.05
C PHE A 87 6.83 -10.47 5.60
N GLY A 88 6.92 -9.53 4.67
CA GLY A 88 8.17 -8.92 4.22
C GLY A 88 8.86 -8.18 5.35
N LEU A 89 8.14 -7.36 6.11
CA LEU A 89 8.65 -6.69 7.31
C LEU A 89 9.15 -7.69 8.35
N ASN A 90 8.37 -8.73 8.68
CA ASN A 90 8.76 -9.75 9.65
C ASN A 90 9.98 -10.57 9.21
N ARG A 91 10.25 -10.66 7.90
CA ARG A 91 11.47 -11.29 7.38
C ARG A 91 12.66 -10.33 7.39
N LEU A 92 12.42 -9.03 7.29
CA LEU A 92 13.44 -7.98 7.21
C LEU A 92 13.84 -7.42 8.59
N MET A 93 12.94 -7.48 9.56
CA MET A 93 13.21 -7.23 10.97
C MET A 93 13.68 -8.55 11.61
N PRO A 94 14.92 -8.62 12.15
CA PRO A 94 15.39 -9.80 12.88
C PRO A 94 14.66 -9.99 14.21
#